data_AF-A0A7V9KPX4-F1
#
_entry.id   AF-A0A7V9KPX4-F1
#
_cell.length_a   1.000
_cell.length_b   1.000
_cell.length_c   1.000
_cell.angle_alpha   90.00
_cell.angle_beta   90.00
_cell.angle_gamma   90.00
#
_symmetry.space_group_name_H-M   'P 1'
#
loop_
_entity.id
_entity.type
_entity.pdbx_description
1 polymer ?
#
loop_
_entity_poly.entity_id
_entity_poly.type
_entity_poly.pdbx_seq_one_letter_code
_entity_poly.pdbx_strand_id
1 'polypeptide(L)'
;MSDDEAVRLEAARAWSIWEGSTSKLFPDPNLVEHYAEPHTALALARIECHYFVNNIFFKSDNYLIDNVGKIRHIPAVIVQGRYDIVCPIMSAWELHRAWPEADLKIIPDAGHSVTEPGIIGALVEATDRFRYH
;
A
#
# COMPACT_ATOMS: atom_id res chain seq x y z
N MET A 1 -6.88 -5.50 -21.43
CA MET A 1 -6.69 -4.04 -21.62
C MET A 1 -7.28 -3.68 -22.98
N SER A 2 -8.01 -2.56 -23.10
CA SER A 2 -8.60 -2.14 -24.38
C SER A 2 -7.52 -1.66 -25.36
N ASP A 3 -7.73 -1.87 -26.66
CA ASP A 3 -6.88 -1.31 -27.73
C ASP A 3 -7.23 0.16 -28.02
N ASP A 4 -8.38 0.64 -27.56
CA ASP A 4 -8.79 2.05 -27.64
C ASP A 4 -8.12 2.89 -26.54
N GLU A 5 -7.39 3.93 -26.95
CA GLU A 5 -6.69 4.85 -26.05
C GLU A 5 -7.60 5.67 -25.15
N ALA A 6 -8.73 6.16 -25.66
CA ALA A 6 -9.67 6.97 -24.90
C ALA A 6 -10.29 6.13 -23.77
N VAL A 7 -10.69 4.89 -24.10
CA VAL A 7 -11.24 3.94 -23.11
C VAL A 7 -10.19 3.59 -22.04
N ARG A 8 -8.92 3.36 -22.44
CA ARG A 8 -7.83 3.10 -21.47
C ARG A 8 -7.63 4.28 -20.53
N LEU A 9 -7.59 5.50 -21.06
CA LEU A 9 -7.33 6.70 -20.26
C LEU A 9 -8.49 6.98 -19.29
N GLU A 10 -9.74 6.84 -19.74
CA GLU A 10 -10.91 7.02 -18.88
C GLU A 10 -10.90 6.05 -17.70
N ALA A 11 -10.71 4.75 -17.98
CA ALA A 11 -10.65 3.72 -16.95
C ALA A 11 -9.46 3.94 -15.99
N ALA A 12 -8.29 4.31 -16.52
CA ALA A 12 -7.11 4.59 -15.72
C ALA A 12 -7.32 5.80 -14.79
N ARG A 13 -7.95 6.87 -15.28
CA ARG A 13 -8.27 8.05 -14.46
C ARG A 13 -9.26 7.69 -13.35
N ALA A 14 -10.30 6.92 -13.65
CA ALA A 14 -11.28 6.52 -12.64
C ALA A 14 -10.62 5.69 -11.51
N TRP A 15 -9.76 4.73 -11.86
CA TRP A 15 -9.00 3.92 -10.91
C TRP A 15 -8.07 4.77 -10.04
N SER A 16 -7.24 5.59 -10.68
CA SER A 16 -6.25 6.42 -9.99
C SER A 16 -6.92 7.46 -9.06
N ILE A 17 -8.00 8.10 -9.51
CA ILE A 17 -8.78 9.04 -8.67
C ILE A 17 -9.38 8.33 -7.45
N TRP A 18 -9.91 7.11 -7.62
CA TRP A 18 -10.41 6.33 -6.49
C TRP A 18 -9.29 6.12 -5.46
N GLU A 19 -8.12 5.65 -5.88
CA GLU A 19 -7.00 5.37 -4.98
C GLU A 19 -6.51 6.63 -4.24
N GLY A 20 -6.32 7.74 -4.97
CA GLY A 20 -5.96 9.02 -4.39
C GLY A 20 -7.00 9.54 -3.38
N SER A 21 -8.28 9.28 -3.63
CA SER A 21 -9.39 9.69 -2.75
C SER A 21 -9.47 8.85 -1.47
N THR A 22 -8.99 7.61 -1.52
CA THR A 22 -8.99 6.66 -0.39
C THR A 22 -7.65 6.58 0.33
N SER A 23 -6.63 7.29 -0.15
CA SER A 23 -5.26 7.18 0.34
C SER A 23 -5.08 7.79 1.73
N LYS A 24 -5.78 8.87 2.07
CA LYS A 24 -5.68 9.54 3.38
C LYS A 24 -6.97 9.40 4.18
N LEU A 25 -6.87 9.47 5.52
CA LEU A 25 -8.03 9.47 6.43
C LEU A 25 -8.95 10.65 6.13
N PHE A 26 -8.36 11.84 5.93
CA PHE A 26 -9.05 13.01 5.42
C PHE A 26 -8.65 13.23 3.96
N PRO A 27 -9.61 13.27 3.02
CA PRO A 27 -9.30 13.47 1.60
C PRO A 27 -8.46 14.72 1.35
N ASP A 28 -7.46 14.59 0.50
CA ASP A 28 -6.56 15.67 0.09
C ASP A 28 -6.81 15.98 -1.40
N PRO A 29 -7.47 17.10 -1.72
CA PRO A 29 -7.79 17.45 -3.11
C PRO A 29 -6.56 17.51 -4.03
N ASN A 30 -5.41 17.94 -3.50
CA ASN A 30 -4.17 18.02 -4.29
C ASN A 30 -3.66 16.62 -4.65
N LEU A 31 -3.80 15.66 -3.73
CA LEU A 31 -3.44 14.28 -3.99
C LEU A 31 -4.35 13.67 -5.05
N VAL A 32 -5.66 13.91 -4.95
CA VAL A 32 -6.63 13.44 -5.95
C VAL A 32 -6.33 14.02 -7.33
N GLU A 33 -6.01 15.32 -7.41
CA GLU A 33 -5.65 15.98 -8.67
C GLU A 33 -4.36 15.39 -9.27
N HIS A 34 -3.34 15.14 -8.45
CA HIS A 34 -2.10 14.49 -8.90
C HIS A 34 -2.37 13.09 -9.48
N TYR A 35 -3.20 12.30 -8.82
CA TYR A 35 -3.59 10.97 -9.31
C TYR A 35 -4.45 11.05 -10.58
N ALA A 36 -5.15 12.17 -10.80
CA ALA A 36 -5.90 12.41 -12.02
C ALA A 36 -5.01 12.77 -13.21
N GLU A 37 -3.70 13.03 -13.05
CA GLU A 37 -2.83 13.35 -14.19
C GLU A 37 -2.74 12.17 -15.17
N PRO A 38 -2.91 12.38 -16.50
CA PRO A 38 -3.00 11.30 -17.48
C PRO A 38 -1.83 10.30 -17.44
N HIS A 39 -0.60 10.80 -17.30
CA HIS A 39 0.59 9.95 -17.26
C HIS A 39 0.64 9.11 -15.98
N THR A 40 0.37 9.71 -14.83
CA THR A 40 0.31 9.03 -13.53
C THR A 40 -0.77 7.96 -13.53
N ALA A 41 -2.00 8.33 -13.95
CA ALA A 41 -3.13 7.41 -14.01
C ALA A 41 -2.86 6.21 -14.93
N LEU A 42 -2.35 6.45 -16.14
CA LEU A 42 -2.05 5.37 -17.09
C LEU A 42 -0.93 4.45 -16.59
N ALA A 43 0.12 5.00 -15.98
CA ALA A 43 1.22 4.21 -15.46
C ALA A 43 0.76 3.32 -14.30
N LEU A 44 0.11 3.92 -13.30
CA LEU A 44 -0.41 3.23 -12.13
C LEU A 44 -1.40 2.13 -12.54
N ALA A 45 -2.49 2.50 -13.22
CA ALA A 45 -3.56 1.56 -13.51
C ALA A 45 -3.10 0.38 -14.39
N ARG A 46 -2.17 0.61 -15.33
CA ARG A 46 -1.66 -0.48 -16.19
C ARG A 46 -0.78 -1.44 -15.42
N ILE A 47 0.13 -0.94 -14.58
CA ILE A 47 1.04 -1.78 -13.82
C ILE A 47 0.24 -2.57 -12.78
N GLU A 48 -0.61 -1.90 -12.00
CA GLU A 48 -1.43 -2.56 -10.99
C GLU A 48 -2.36 -3.60 -11.59
N CYS A 49 -3.15 -3.23 -12.61
CA CYS A 49 -4.03 -4.16 -13.28
C CYS A 49 -3.27 -5.37 -13.82
N HIS A 50 -2.08 -5.16 -14.41
CA HIS A 50 -1.24 -6.24 -14.88
C HIS A 50 -0.86 -7.23 -13.77
N TYR A 51 -0.42 -6.74 -12.61
CA TYR A 51 -0.09 -7.63 -11.49
C TYR A 51 -1.34 -8.29 -10.89
N PHE A 52 -2.44 -7.55 -10.70
CA PHE A 52 -3.67 -8.07 -10.09
C PHE A 52 -4.32 -9.18 -10.92
N VAL A 53 -4.43 -9.02 -12.24
CA VAL A 53 -5.04 -10.07 -13.10
C VAL A 53 -4.17 -11.33 -13.21
N ASN A 54 -2.88 -11.24 -12.86
CA ASN A 54 -1.94 -12.37 -12.88
C ASN A 54 -1.66 -12.93 -11.47
N ASN A 55 -2.49 -12.61 -10.47
CA ASN A 55 -2.29 -13.04 -9.08
C ASN A 55 -0.89 -12.71 -8.53
N ILE A 56 -0.34 -11.55 -8.91
CA ILE A 56 1.03 -11.11 -8.59
C ILE A 56 2.09 -12.17 -8.99
N PHE A 57 1.76 -13.07 -9.93
CA PHE A 57 2.59 -14.21 -10.34
C PHE A 57 2.93 -15.20 -9.20
N PHE A 58 2.13 -15.21 -8.13
CA PHE A 58 2.26 -16.19 -7.06
C PHE A 58 1.49 -17.48 -7.34
N LYS A 59 1.93 -18.55 -6.69
CA LYS A 59 1.32 -19.89 -6.82
C LYS A 59 0.05 -20.05 -6.00
N SER A 60 -0.16 -19.19 -5.02
CA SER A 60 -1.31 -19.18 -4.10
C SER A 60 -1.54 -17.77 -3.57
N ASP A 61 -2.76 -17.48 -3.15
CA ASP A 61 -3.15 -16.16 -2.64
C ASP A 61 -2.46 -15.83 -1.31
N ASN A 62 -2.14 -16.85 -0.50
CA ASN A 62 -1.47 -16.69 0.80
C ASN A 62 0.06 -16.86 0.76
N TYR A 63 0.66 -16.84 -0.44
CA TYR A 63 2.05 -17.24 -0.64
C TYR A 63 3.03 -16.50 0.28
N LEU A 64 2.85 -15.19 0.50
CA LEU A 64 3.75 -14.40 1.35
C LEU A 64 3.69 -14.83 2.82
N ILE A 65 2.49 -15.04 3.37
CA ILE A 65 2.28 -15.48 4.76
C ILE A 65 2.85 -16.88 4.96
N ASP A 66 2.57 -17.81 4.04
CA ASP A 66 3.06 -19.19 4.09
C ASP A 66 4.60 -19.29 4.04
N ASN A 67 5.26 -18.28 3.45
CA ASN A 67 6.71 -18.24 3.26
C ASN A 67 7.44 -17.27 4.20
N VAL A 68 6.74 -16.59 5.12
CA VAL A 68 7.34 -15.57 5.99
C VAL A 68 8.45 -16.12 6.88
N GLY A 69 8.40 -17.42 7.21
CA GLY A 69 9.44 -18.11 7.97
C GLY A 69 10.85 -17.96 7.39
N LYS A 70 10.97 -17.71 6.08
CA LYS A 70 12.25 -17.47 5.40
C LYS A 70 12.91 -16.15 5.80
N ILE A 71 12.15 -15.16 6.29
CA ILE A 71 12.63 -13.82 6.61
C ILE A 71 12.50 -13.46 8.09
N ARG A 72 11.96 -14.35 8.94
CA ARG A 72 11.71 -14.08 10.37
C ARG A 72 12.94 -13.62 11.17
N HIS A 73 14.13 -13.95 10.70
CA HIS A 73 15.41 -13.56 11.31
C HIS A 73 15.82 -12.11 11.01
N ILE A 74 15.15 -11.42 10.08
CA ILE A 74 15.41 -10.02 9.74
C ILE A 74 14.66 -9.12 10.73
N PRO A 75 15.32 -8.13 11.37
CA PRO A 75 14.63 -7.12 12.17
C PRO A 75 13.64 -6.32 11.31
N ALA A 76 12.39 -6.18 11.75
CA ALA A 76 11.34 -5.53 10.96
C ALA A 76 10.38 -4.69 11.80
N VAL A 77 9.82 -3.65 11.18
CA VAL A 77 8.70 -2.86 11.70
C VAL A 77 7.60 -2.81 10.65
N ILE A 78 6.37 -3.08 11.06
CA ILE A 78 5.17 -2.99 10.24
C ILE A 78 4.40 -1.75 10.71
N VAL A 79 4.28 -0.74 9.86
CA VAL A 79 3.52 0.49 10.15
C VAL A 79 2.26 0.49 9.31
N GLN A 80 1.09 0.59 9.95
CA GLN A 80 -0.21 0.48 9.28
C GLN A 80 -1.20 1.51 9.82
N GLY A 81 -1.91 2.22 8.93
CA GLY A 81 -3.02 3.09 9.32
C GLY A 81 -4.24 2.29 9.78
N ARG A 82 -4.89 2.71 10.86
CA ARG A 82 -6.11 2.06 11.38
C ARG A 82 -7.26 2.11 10.37
N TYR A 83 -7.33 3.18 9.58
CA TYR A 83 -8.39 3.45 8.61
C TYR A 83 -7.91 3.33 7.16
N ASP A 84 -6.82 2.59 6.93
CA ASP A 84 -6.42 2.19 5.59
C ASP A 84 -7.49 1.27 4.98
N ILE A 85 -8.19 1.77 3.97
CA ILE A 85 -9.21 1.04 3.22
C ILE A 85 -8.69 0.48 1.89
N VAL A 86 -7.48 0.87 1.48
CA VAL A 86 -6.80 0.36 0.28
C VAL A 86 -6.18 -1.01 0.61
N CYS A 87 -5.42 -1.06 1.70
CA CYS A 87 -4.84 -2.26 2.28
C CYS A 87 -5.37 -2.42 3.71
N PRO A 88 -6.51 -3.11 3.91
CA PRO A 88 -7.11 -3.25 5.23
C PRO A 88 -6.14 -3.78 6.28
N ILE A 89 -6.26 -3.26 7.51
CA ILE A 89 -5.42 -3.60 8.66
C ILE A 89 -5.30 -5.11 8.95
N MET A 90 -6.27 -5.91 8.49
CA MET A 90 -6.24 -7.36 8.59
C MET A 90 -4.94 -7.95 8.03
N SER A 91 -4.46 -7.46 6.89
CA SER A 91 -3.23 -7.96 6.25
C SER A 91 -1.99 -7.72 7.12
N ALA A 92 -1.87 -6.53 7.71
CA ALA A 92 -0.76 -6.21 8.63
C ALA A 92 -0.83 -7.05 9.91
N TRP A 93 -2.03 -7.30 10.43
CA TRP A 93 -2.25 -8.16 11.59
C TRP A 93 -1.91 -9.62 11.31
N GLU A 94 -2.34 -10.16 10.17
CA GLU A 94 -2.02 -11.52 9.73
C GLU A 94 -0.52 -11.71 9.53
N LEU A 95 0.15 -10.72 8.91
CA LEU A 95 1.60 -10.73 8.77
C LEU A 95 2.30 -10.76 10.13
N HIS A 96 1.92 -9.90 11.07
CA HIS A 96 2.52 -9.89 12.41
C HIS A 96 2.25 -11.20 13.19
N ARG A 97 1.08 -11.81 13.03
CA ARG A 97 0.79 -13.13 13.63
C ARG A 97 1.71 -14.23 13.08
N ALA A 98 2.06 -14.17 11.80
CA ALA A 98 2.97 -15.11 11.16
C ALA A 98 4.47 -14.76 11.37
N TRP A 99 4.77 -13.48 11.64
CA TRP A 99 6.09 -12.92 11.92
C TRP A 99 6.10 -12.17 13.26
N PRO A 100 6.03 -12.89 14.40
CA PRO A 100 5.90 -12.29 15.72
C PRO A 100 7.13 -11.47 16.17
N GLU A 101 8.29 -11.66 15.52
CA GLU A 101 9.49 -10.85 15.76
C GLU A 101 9.37 -9.42 15.23
N ALA A 102 8.48 -9.16 14.27
CA ALA A 102 8.28 -7.82 13.71
C ALA A 102 7.49 -6.93 14.67
N ASP A 103 7.90 -5.68 14.84
CA ASP A 103 7.21 -4.68 15.66
C ASP A 103 6.01 -4.11 14.87
N LEU A 104 4.78 -4.30 15.36
CA LEU A 104 3.56 -3.80 14.70
C LEU A 104 3.10 -2.47 15.31
N LYS A 105 3.17 -1.41 14.52
CA LYS A 105 2.68 -0.07 14.86
C LYS A 105 1.41 0.26 14.08
N ILE A 106 0.29 0.30 14.79
CA ILE A 106 -0.99 0.74 14.23
C ILE A 106 -1.19 2.21 14.54
N ILE A 107 -1.29 3.04 13.50
CA ILE A 107 -1.51 4.48 13.64
C ILE A 107 -3.01 4.76 13.75
N PRO A 108 -3.49 5.30 14.88
CA PRO A 108 -4.92 5.37 15.17
C PRO A 108 -5.70 6.32 14.26
N ASP A 109 -5.05 7.34 13.71
CA ASP A 109 -5.64 8.45 12.96
C ASP A 109 -5.03 8.60 11.55
N ALA A 110 -4.73 7.49 10.88
CA ALA A 110 -4.16 7.50 9.52
C ALA A 110 -4.86 6.52 8.56
N GLY A 111 -4.84 6.89 7.28
CA GLY A 111 -5.20 6.04 6.14
C GLY A 111 -4.01 5.24 5.59
N HIS A 112 -3.98 5.09 4.27
CA HIS A 112 -2.97 4.32 3.52
C HIS A 112 -1.66 5.08 3.29
N SER A 113 -1.74 6.39 3.06
CA SER A 113 -0.65 7.20 2.56
C SER A 113 0.52 7.26 3.53
N VAL A 114 1.71 7.02 3.00
CA VAL A 114 3.00 7.21 3.67
C VAL A 114 3.17 8.64 4.20
N THR A 115 2.48 9.61 3.61
CA THR A 115 2.57 11.03 4.00
C THR A 115 1.65 11.42 5.16
N GLU A 116 0.89 10.49 5.73
CA GLU A 116 0.11 10.73 6.95
C GLU A 116 1.05 11.05 8.13
N PRO A 117 0.81 12.09 8.94
CA PRO A 117 1.75 12.52 9.97
C PRO A 117 2.18 11.42 10.95
N GLY A 118 1.23 10.59 11.40
CA GLY A 118 1.52 9.47 12.29
C GLY A 118 2.30 8.33 11.61
N ILE A 119 2.06 8.09 10.32
CA ILE A 119 2.81 7.10 9.52
C ILE A 119 4.25 7.58 9.34
N ILE A 120 4.45 8.84 8.91
CA ILE A 120 5.79 9.46 8.79
C ILE A 120 6.54 9.32 10.11
N GLY A 121 5.92 9.72 11.23
CA GLY A 121 6.56 9.68 12.55
C GLY A 121 7.05 8.27 12.91
N ALA A 122 6.21 7.25 12.72
CA ALA A 122 6.57 5.87 13.01
C ALA A 122 7.66 5.32 12.08
N LEU A 123 7.64 5.70 10.79
CA LEU A 123 8.67 5.31 9.82
C LEU A 123 10.02 5.96 10.17
N VAL A 124 10.05 7.26 10.47
CA VAL A 124 11.27 7.98 10.86
C VAL A 124 11.87 7.36 12.12
N GLU A 125 11.05 7.14 13.16
CA GLU A 125 11.49 6.49 14.40
C GLU A 125 12.07 5.09 14.14
N ALA A 126 11.43 4.29 13.28
CA ALA A 126 11.93 2.98 12.90
C ALA A 126 13.28 3.06 12.18
N THR A 127 13.44 3.99 11.23
CA THR A 127 14.69 4.18 10.50
C THR A 127 15.83 4.68 11.40
N ASP A 128 15.54 5.60 12.33
CA ASP A 128 16.51 6.09 13.31
C ASP A 128 16.96 4.98 14.26
N ARG A 129 16.05 4.08 14.65
CA ARG A 129 16.37 2.90 15.46
C ARG A 129 17.30 1.95 14.70
N PHE A 130 17.02 1.67 13.43
CA PHE A 130 17.84 0.76 12.61
C PHE A 130 19.23 1.31 12.26
N ARG A 131 19.45 2.63 12.36
CA ARG A 131 20.77 3.23 12.14
C ARG A 131 21.87 2.65 13.05
N TYR A 132 21.51 2.15 14.23
CA TYR A 132 22.45 1.66 15.24
C TYR A 132 22.45 0.13 15.40
N HIS A 133 21.79 -0.58 14.49
CA HIS A 133 21.74 -2.05 14.41
C HIS A 133 22.66 -2.57 13.30
#